data_AF-A0A2V5FBU8-F1
#
_entry.id   AF-A0A2V5FBU8-F1
#
_cell.length_a   1.000
_cell.length_b   1.000
_cell.length_c   1.000
_cell.angle_alpha   90.00
_cell.angle_beta   90.00
_cell.angle_gamma   90.00
#
_symmetry.space_group_name_H-M   'P 1'
#
loop_
_entity.id
_entity.type
_entity.pdbx_description
1 polymer ?
#
loop_
_entity_poly.entity_id
_entity_poly.type
_entity_poly.pdbx_seq_one_letter_code
_entity_poly.pdbx_strand_id
1 'polypeptide(L)' 'MGESKCGVTEVLQLKAYELLLVTHLEPNNPYARTELIEWLLESPVHQLALRALSGYLEHARLLLANTSLASSSRH' A
#
# COMPACT_ATOMS: atom_id res chain seq x y z
N MET A 1 22.67 17.13 -13.99
CA MET A 1 21.36 16.53 -14.35
C MET A 1 20.91 15.78 -13.11
N GLY A 2 20.17 16.46 -12.23
CA GLY A 2 19.78 15.90 -10.94
C GLY A 2 18.69 14.87 -11.18
N GLU A 3 18.95 13.62 -10.80
CA GLU A 3 17.90 12.62 -10.72
C GLU A 3 16.83 13.17 -9.79
N SER A 4 15.65 13.48 -10.34
CA SER A 4 14.46 13.76 -9.56
C SER A 4 14.14 12.49 -8.77
N LYS A 5 14.77 12.35 -7.60
CA LYS A 5 14.50 11.29 -6.65
C LYS A 5 13.00 11.35 -6.37
N CYS A 6 12.28 10.38 -6.90
CA CYS A 6 10.88 10.14 -6.64
C CYS A 6 10.61 10.39 -5.15
N GLY A 7 9.69 11.31 -4.82
CA GLY A 7 9.58 11.88 -3.46
C GLY A 7 9.25 10.87 -2.37
N VAL A 8 8.85 9.64 -2.71
CA VAL A 8 8.57 8.56 -1.77
C VAL A 8 9.87 7.80 -1.46
N THR A 9 10.36 7.93 -0.24
CA THR A 9 11.53 7.17 0.25
C THR A 9 11.12 5.78 0.73
N GLU A 10 12.07 4.85 0.84
CA GLU A 10 11.84 3.51 1.41
C GLU A 10 11.24 3.58 2.83
N VAL A 11 11.68 4.56 3.63
CA VAL A 11 11.16 4.83 4.97
C VAL A 11 9.66 5.15 4.93
N LEU A 12 9.23 5.96 3.97
CA LEU A 12 7.81 6.30 3.80
C LEU A 12 6.99 5.10 3.32
N GLN A 13 7.57 4.22 2.50
CA GLN A 13 6.90 2.99 2.04
C GLN A 13 6.71 2.00 3.18
N LEU A 14 7.74 1.80 4.01
CA LEU A 14 7.66 0.94 5.19
C LEU A 14 6.61 1.44 6.17
N LYS A 15 6.58 2.74 6.47
CA LYS A 15 5.57 3.32 7.35
C LYS A 15 4.15 3.20 6.79
N ALA A 16 3.96 3.40 5.48
CA ALA A 16 2.67 3.18 4.83
C ALA A 16 2.21 1.71 4.97
N TYR A 17 3.15 0.76 4.83
CA TYR A 17 2.87 -0.66 4.99
C TYR A 17 2.51 -1.02 6.42
N GLU A 18 3.26 -0.54 7.41
CA GLU A 18 2.98 -0.78 8.83
C GLU A 18 1.59 -0.27 9.23
N LEU A 19 1.26 0.98 8.92
CA LEU A 19 -0.03 1.57 9.24
C LEU A 19 -1.19 0.84 8.54
N LEU A 20 -1.01 0.47 7.26
CA LEU A 20 -2.00 -0.30 6.53
C LEU A 20 -2.18 -1.71 7.12
N LEU A 21 -1.09 -2.37 7.50
CA LEU A 21 -1.13 -3.71 8.08
C LEU A 21 -1.86 -3.71 9.42
N VAL A 22 -1.56 -2.77 10.32
CA VAL A 22 -2.23 -2.66 11.63
C VAL A 22 -3.72 -2.40 11.45
N THR A 23 -4.13 -1.47 10.57
CA THR A 23 -5.56 -1.24 10.29
C THR A 23 -6.27 -2.44 9.69
N HIS A 24 -5.55 -3.30 8.96
CA HIS A 24 -6.10 -4.54 8.42
C HIS A 24 -6.25 -5.64 9.48
N LEU A 25 -5.24 -5.80 10.35
CA LEU A 25 -5.24 -6.80 11.43
C LEU A 25 -6.23 -6.44 12.54
N GLU A 26 -6.43 -5.14 12.79
CA GLU A 26 -7.29 -4.64 13.87
C GLU A 26 -8.38 -3.69 13.32
N PRO A 27 -9.33 -4.19 12.52
CA PRO A 27 -10.33 -3.34 11.85
C PRO A 27 -11.27 -2.60 12.81
N ASN A 28 -11.41 -3.12 14.04
CA ASN A 28 -12.22 -2.55 15.11
C ASN A 28 -11.42 -1.63 16.05
N ASN A 29 -10.12 -1.48 15.84
CA ASN A 29 -9.29 -0.59 16.64
C ASN A 29 -9.35 0.84 16.07
N PRO A 30 -10.06 1.78 16.72
CA PRO A 30 -10.18 3.14 16.21
C PRO A 30 -8.85 3.88 16.21
N TYR A 31 -7.90 3.53 17.09
CA TYR A 31 -6.60 4.18 17.17
C TYR A 31 -5.75 3.90 15.93
N ALA A 32 -5.73 2.66 15.46
CA ALA A 32 -5.01 2.29 14.24
C ALA A 32 -5.50 3.10 13.02
N ARG A 33 -6.82 3.30 12.92
CA ARG A 33 -7.41 4.10 11.84
C ARG A 33 -7.07 5.58 11.99
N THR A 34 -7.16 6.12 13.20
CA THR A 34 -6.81 7.51 13.50
C THR A 34 -5.36 7.79 13.15
N GLU A 35 -4.42 6.91 13.56
CA GLU A 35 -3.00 7.08 13.29
C GLU A 35 -2.68 7.09 11.78
N LEU A 36 -3.32 6.20 11.01
CA LEU A 36 -3.21 6.22 9.55
C LEU A 36 -3.72 7.54 8.96
N ILE A 37 -4.89 8.03 9.42
CA ILE A 37 -5.48 9.27 8.93
C ILE A 37 -4.58 10.47 9.27
N GLU A 38 -4.13 10.58 10.52
CA GLU A 38 -3.24 11.65 10.97
C GLU A 38 -1.97 11.67 10.13
N TRP A 39 -1.33 10.53 9.95
CA TRP A 39 -0.14 10.43 9.11
C TRP A 39 -0.40 10.86 7.66
N LEU A 40 -1.53 10.49 7.05
CA LEU A 40 -1.87 10.92 5.68
C LEU A 40 -2.15 12.42 5.55
N LEU A 41 -2.58 13.08 6.62
CA LEU A 41 -2.86 14.51 6.65
C LEU A 41 -1.58 15.35 6.85
N GLU A 42 -0.53 14.78 7.45
CA GLU A 42 0.73 15.49 7.70
C GLU A 42 1.43 15.97 6.42
N SER A 43 1.37 15.20 5.33
CA SER A 43 2.08 15.57 4.09
C SER A 43 1.52 14.89 2.84
N PRO A 44 1.48 15.59 1.68
CA PRO A 44 1.12 14.99 0.40
C PRO A 44 1.97 13.76 0.02
N VAL A 45 3.22 13.71 0.46
CA VAL A 45 4.12 12.58 0.15
C VAL A 45 3.70 11.28 0.84
N HIS A 46 3.03 11.37 1.99
CA HIS A 46 2.48 10.22 2.70
C HIS A 46 1.31 9.59 1.92
N GLN A 47 0.47 10.43 1.30
CA GLN A 47 -0.59 9.96 0.41
C GLN A 47 -0.03 9.30 -0.85
N LEU A 48 1.08 9.83 -1.40
CA LEU A 48 1.76 9.20 -2.53
C LEU A 48 2.34 7.83 -2.15
N ALA A 49 2.93 7.71 -0.97
CA ALA A 49 3.45 6.44 -0.46
C ALA A 49 2.33 5.38 -0.32
N LEU A 50 1.19 5.76 0.27
CA LEU A 50 0.05 4.85 0.40
C LEU A 50 -0.53 4.47 -0.97
N ARG A 51 -0.64 5.40 -1.92
CA ARG A 51 -1.12 5.10 -3.28
C ARG A 51 -0.21 4.14 -4.03
N ALA A 52 1.10 4.31 -3.90
CA ALA A 52 2.08 3.40 -4.49
C ALA A 52 1.91 1.98 -3.94
N LEU A 53 1.73 1.85 -2.62
CA LEU A 53 1.48 0.56 -1.96
C LEU A 53 0.17 -0.09 -2.43
N SER A 54 -0.94 0.66 -2.45
CA SER A 54 -2.23 0.14 -2.94
C SER A 54 -2.18 -0.29 -4.40
N GLY A 55 -1.44 0.45 -5.25
CA GLY A 55 -1.21 0.07 -6.64
C GLY A 55 -0.44 -1.25 -6.78
N TYR A 56 0.57 -1.47 -5.94
CA TYR A 56 1.31 -2.73 -5.90
C TYR A 56 0.42 -3.91 -5.46
N LEU A 57 -0.38 -3.72 -4.42
CA LEU A 57 -1.29 -4.77 -3.92
C LEU A 57 -2.35 -5.15 -4.96
N GLU A 58 -2.92 -4.17 -5.67
CA GLU A 58 -3.88 -4.45 -6.75
C GLU A 58 -3.20 -5.17 -7.92
N HIS A 59 -1.97 -4.77 -8.27
CA HIS A 59 -1.21 -5.46 -9.31
C HIS A 59 -0.92 -6.92 -8.92
N ALA A 60 -0.49 -7.18 -7.68
CA ALA A 60 -0.29 -8.52 -7.16
C ALA A 60 -1.59 -9.34 -7.18
N ARG A 61 -2.72 -8.74 -6.81
CA ARG A 61 -4.04 -9.37 -6.87
C ARG A 61 -4.41 -9.77 -8.30
N LEU A 62 -4.20 -8.89 -9.28
CA LEU A 62 -4.46 -9.15 -10.69
C LEU A 62 -3.55 -10.26 -11.24
N LEU A 63 -2.27 -10.27 -10.89
CA LEU A 63 -1.35 -11.35 -11.26
C LEU A 63 -1.84 -12.70 -10.73
N LEU A 64 -2.22 -12.76 -9.45
CA LEU A 64 -2.74 -13.98 -8.84
C LEU A 64 -4.04 -14.46 -9.50
N ALA A 65 -4.98 -13.56 -9.78
CA ALA A 65 -6.23 -13.88 -10.46
C ALA A 65 -5.99 -14.48 -11.86
N ASN A 66 -5.06 -13.89 -12.63
CA ASN A 66 -4.71 -14.37 -13.96
C ASN A 66 -3.99 -15.73 -13.93
N THR A 67 -3.17 -15.99 -12.91
CA THR A 67 -2.54 -17.31 -12.73
C THR A 67 -3.54 -18.40 -12.33
N SER A 68 -4.56 -18.07 -11.53
CA SER A 68 -5.63 -19.01 -11.12
C SER A 68 -6.52 -19.43 -12.30
N LEU A 69 -6.85 -18.48 -13.18
CA LEU A 69 -7.59 -18.78 -14.43
C LEU A 69 -6.76 -19.62 -15.41
N ALA A 70 -5.44 -19.47 -15.44
CA ALA A 70 -4.55 -20.27 -16.29
C ALA A 70 -4.41 -21.73 -15.82
N SER A 71 -4.64 -22.03 -14.52
CA SER A 71 -4.66 -23.41 -14.02
C SER A 71 -5.97 -24.16 -14.29
N SER A 72 -7.11 -23.47 -14.44
CA SER A 72 -8.41 -24.10 -14.68
C SER A 72 -8.71 -24.42 -16.15
N SER A 73 -7.91 -23.90 -17.10
CA SER A 73 -8.09 -24.15 -18.54
C SER A 73 -7.26 -25.34 -19.07
N ARG A 74 -6.68 -26.14 -18.17
CA ARG A 74 -5.99 -27.40 -18.49
C ARG A 74 -6.70 -28.60 -17.82
N HIS A 75 -7.98 -28.81 -18.15
CA HIS A 75 -8.66 -30.09 -17.94
C HIS A 75 -9.67 -30.33 -19.05
#